data_AF-A0AAV0VZC2-F1
#
_entry.id   AF-A0AAV0VZC2-F1
#
_cell.length_a   1.000
_cell.length_b   1.000
_cell.length_c   1.000
_cell.angle_alpha   90.00
_cell.angle_beta   90.00
_cell.angle_gamma   90.00
#
_symmetry.space_group_name_H-M   'P 1'
#
loop_
_entity.id
_entity.type
_entity.pdbx_description
1 polymer ?
#
loop_
_entity_poly.entity_id
_entity_poly.type
_entity_poly.pdbx_seq_one_letter_code
_entity_poly.pdbx_strand_id
1 'polypeptide(L)' 'MHFRKEYDPAQLKLAQVIMLLKLGKPTEDITSYRPISLLLSLSKLLEKLLLERLKPIIEANNVMPEH' A
#
# COMPACT_ATOMS: atom_id res chain seq x y z
N MET A 1 -26.94 4.67 1.60
CA MET A 1 -25.65 5.31 1.95
C MET A 1 -25.14 6.01 0.70
N HIS A 2 -25.36 7.32 0.58
CA HIS A 2 -25.00 8.10 -0.61
C HIS A 2 -23.52 8.50 -0.49
N PHE A 3 -22.62 7.86 -1.22
CA PHE A 3 -21.24 8.35 -1.35
C PHE A 3 -21.26 9.56 -2.28
N ARG A 4 -21.11 10.77 -1.72
CA ARG A 4 -20.99 12.02 -2.47
C ARG A 4 -19.70 11.96 -3.31
N LYS A 5 -19.83 11.88 -4.63
CA LYS A 5 -18.73 11.62 -5.61
C LYS A 5 -17.77 12.79 -5.85
N GLU A 6 -17.77 13.83 -5.01
CA GLU A 6 -17.08 15.09 -5.32
C GLU A 6 -15.74 15.30 -4.59
N TYR A 7 -15.42 14.48 -3.59
CA TYR A 7 -14.18 14.64 -2.83
C TYR A 7 -13.22 13.49 -3.13
N ASP A 8 -12.36 13.71 -4.13
CA ASP A 8 -11.13 12.95 -4.31
C ASP A 8 -10.03 13.65 -3.49
N PRO A 9 -9.74 13.19 -2.27
CA PRO A 9 -8.70 13.81 -1.46
C PRO A 9 -7.35 13.53 -2.11
N ALA A 10 -6.80 14.54 -2.79
CA ALA A 10 -5.45 14.47 -3.37
C ALA A 10 -4.41 13.98 -2.35
N GLN A 11 -4.62 14.27 -1.06
CA GLN A 11 -3.79 13.81 0.06
C GLN A 11 -3.74 12.29 0.22
N LEU A 12 -4.81 11.54 -0.12
CA LEU A 12 -4.79 10.07 -0.05
C LEU A 12 -3.92 9.44 -1.14
N LYS A 13 -3.64 10.19 -2.22
CA LYS A 13 -2.78 9.76 -3.34
C LYS A 13 -1.30 10.08 -3.11
N LEU A 14 -0.97 10.80 -2.03
CA LEU A 14 0.41 11.15 -1.71
C LEU A 14 1.09 10.05 -0.90
N ALA A 15 2.36 9.80 -1.22
CA ALA A 15 3.24 8.92 -0.48
C ALA A 15 4.65 9.51 -0.41
N GLN A 16 5.32 9.33 0.72
CA GLN A 16 6.73 9.68 0.86
C GLN A 16 7.59 8.50 0.43
N VAL A 17 8.48 8.70 -0.54
CA VAL A 17 9.43 7.66 -0.95
C VAL A 17 10.62 7.66 0.01
N ILE A 18 10.88 6.53 0.65
CA ILE A 18 12.06 6.34 1.51
C ILE A 18 12.92 5.19 0.99
N MET A 19 14.25 5.37 1.07
CA MET A 19 15.23 4.36 0.64
C MET A 19 15.59 3.45 1.81
N LEU A 20 15.23 2.16 1.73
CA LEU A 20 15.60 1.16 2.73
C LEU A 20 16.82 0.36 2.28
N LEU A 21 17.86 0.31 3.11
CA LEU A 21 19.05 -0.49 2.85
C LEU A 21 18.72 -2.00 2.93
N LYS A 22 19.18 -2.77 1.95
CA LYS A 22 19.13 -4.24 1.98
C LYS A 22 20.13 -4.75 3.02
N LEU A 23 19.70 -5.72 3.84
CA LEU A 23 20.56 -6.34 4.83
C LEU A 23 21.80 -6.97 4.17
N GLY A 24 22.98 -6.71 4.72
CA GLY A 24 24.25 -7.30 4.28
C GLY A 24 24.84 -6.70 2.99
N LYS A 25 24.34 -5.55 2.52
CA LYS A 25 24.87 -4.88 1.32
C LYS A 25 25.62 -3.59 1.66
N PRO A 26 26.64 -3.21 0.86
CA PRO A 26 27.41 -1.99 1.09
C PRO A 26 26.54 -0.73 0.92
N THR A 27 26.74 0.27 1.78
CA THR A 27 25.99 1.54 1.80
C THR A 27 26.36 2.48 0.66
N GLU A 28 27.49 2.23 0.00
CA GLU A 28 28.02 3.06 -1.10
C GLU A 28 27.33 2.76 -2.44
N ASP A 29 26.74 1.57 -2.58
CA ASP A 29 26.05 1.17 -3.79
C ASP A 29 24.57 1.58 -3.77
N ILE A 30 24.14 2.35 -4.77
CA ILE A 30 22.73 2.73 -4.94
C ILE A 30 21.82 1.49 -5.09
N THR A 31 22.35 0.42 -5.70
CA THR A 31 21.62 -0.85 -5.88
C THR A 31 21.36 -1.59 -4.57
N SER A 32 22.01 -1.17 -3.48
CA SER A 32 21.81 -1.70 -2.13
C SER A 32 20.53 -1.19 -1.47
N TYR A 33 19.92 -0.12 -1.99
CA TYR A 33 18.68 0.41 -1.45
C TYR A 33 17.44 -0.16 -2.18
N ARG A 34 16.30 -0.19 -1.48
CA ARG A 34 14.97 -0.46 -2.02
C ARG A 34 14.10 0.75 -1.73
N PRO A 35 13.58 1.46 -2.75
CA PRO A 35 12.60 2.50 -2.51
C PRO A 35 11.29 1.85 -2.05
N ILE A 36 10.68 2.40 -1.00
CA ILE A 36 9.32 2.06 -0.58
C ILE A 36 8.47 3.33 -0.50
N SER A 37 7.18 3.17 -0.79
CA SER A 37 6.20 4.26 -0.69
C SER A 37 5.55 4.24 0.68
N LEU A 38 5.85 5.24 1.50
CA LEU A 38 5.23 5.44 2.81
C LEU A 38 3.96 6.28 2.64
N LEU A 39 2.83 5.58 2.57
CA LEU A 39 1.50 6.19 2.52
C LEU A 39 1.17 6.97 3.81
N LEU A 40 0.38 8.04 3.67
CA LEU A 40 -0.20 8.75 4.82
C LEU A 40 -0.98 7.79 5.71
N SER A 41 -0.91 7.97 7.04
CA SER A 41 -1.54 7.07 8.02
C SER A 41 -3.03 6.82 7.76
N LEU A 42 -3.74 7.83 7.26
CA LEU A 42 -5.15 7.70 6.88
C LEU A 42 -5.36 6.73 5.71
N SER A 43 -4.53 6.80 4.66
CA SER A 43 -4.58 5.88 3.52
C SER A 43 -4.31 4.44 3.96
N LYS A 44 -3.34 4.22 4.86
CA LYS A 44 -3.04 2.89 5.42
C LYS A 44 -4.21 2.31 6.22
N LEU A 45 -4.88 3.16 7.02
CA LEU A 45 -6.05 2.72 7.79
C LEU A 45 -7.20 2.33 6.86
N LEU A 46 -7.45 3.14 5.82
CA LEU A 46 -8.46 2.85 4.82
C LEU A 46 -8.16 1.54 4.07
N GLU A 47 -6.91 1.36 3.63
CA GLU A 47 -6.47 0.12 2.96
C GLU A 47 -6.72 -1.10 3.85
N LYS A 48 -6.36 -1.04 5.13
CA LYS A 48 -6.61 -2.13 6.08
C LYS A 48 -8.11 -2.41 6.24
N LEU A 49 -8.94 -1.38 6.41
CA LEU A 49 -10.39 -1.54 6.53
C LEU A 49 -11.02 -2.16 5.27
N LEU A 50 -10.55 -1.76 4.09
CA LEU A 50 -10.99 -2.33 2.82
C LEU A 50 -10.54 -3.78 2.70
N LEU A 51 -9.27 -4.08 3.00
CA LEU A 51 -8.73 -5.43 2.96
C LEU A 51 -9.53 -6.39 3.84
N GLU A 52 -9.83 -6.01 5.08
CA GLU A 52 -10.63 -6.84 6.00
C GLU A 52 -12.02 -7.15 5.45
N ARG A 53 -12.62 -6.22 4.69
CA ARG A 53 -13.94 -6.43 4.05
C ARG A 53 -13.87 -7.25 2.77
N LEU A 54 -12.80 -7.07 1.99
CA LEU A 54 -12.63 -7.79 0.73
C LEU A 54 -12.10 -9.20 0.92
N LYS A 55 -11.31 -9.46 1.97
CA LYS A 55 -10.69 -10.76 2.25
C LYS A 55 -11.67 -11.95 2.16
N PRO A 56 -12.83 -11.95 2.85
CA PRO A 56 -13.77 -13.07 2.74
C PRO A 56 -14.36 -13.24 1.33
N ILE A 57 -14.47 -12.15 0.56
CA ILE A 57 -14.97 -12.18 -0.83
C ILE A 57 -13.91 -12.78 -1.75
N ILE A 58 -12.65 -12.37 -1.59
CA ILE A 58 -11.51 -12.87 -2.37
C ILE A 58 -11.33 -14.37 -2.14
N GLU A 59 -11.40 -14.81 -0.89
CA GLU A 59 -11.32 -16.23 -0.50
C GLU A 59 -12.51 -17.02 -1.04
N ALA A 60 -13.74 -16.52 -0.92
CA ALA A 60 -14.94 -17.21 -1.40
C ALA A 60 -14.97 -17.38 -2.93
N ASN A 61 -14.34 -16.48 -3.68
CA ASN A 61 -14.34 -16.50 -5.14
C ASN A 61 -13.06 -17.11 -5.74
N ASN A 62 -12.12 -17.64 -4.93
CA ASN A 62 -10.82 -18.18 -5.37
C ASN A 62 -10.10 -17.24 -6.35
N VAL A 63 -10.19 -15.92 -6.13
CA VAL A 63 -9.68 -14.90 -7.06
C VAL A 63 -8.15 -14.85 -7.04
N MET A 64 -7.53 -15.31 -5.95
CA MET A 64 -6.08 -15.39 -5.88
C MET A 64 -5.57 -16.59 -6.68
N PRO A 65 -4.62 -16.39 -7.60
CA PRO A 65 -4.01 -17.50 -8.31
C PRO A 65 -3.26 -18.40 -7.31
N GLU A 66 -3.57 -19.70 -7.35
CA GLU A 66 -2.72 -20.72 -6.72
C GLU A 66 -1.35 -20.67 -7.43
N HIS A 67 -0.29 -20.54 -6.62
CA HIS A 67 1.10 -20.41 -7.09
C HIS A 67 1.72 -21.77 -7.38
#